data_AF-A0ABD6Y754-F1
#
_entry.id   AF-A0ABD6Y754-F1
#
_cell.length_a   1.000
_cell.length_b   1.000
_cell.length_c   1.000
_cell.angle_alpha   90.00
_cell.angle_beta   90.00
_cell.angle_gamma   90.00
#
_symmetry.space_group_name_H-M   'P 1'
#
loop_
_entity.id
_entity.type
_entity.pdbx_description
1 polymer ?
#
loop_
_entity_poly.entity_id
_entity_poly.type
_entity_poly.pdbx_seq_one_letter_code
_entity_poly.pdbx_strand_id
1 'polypeptide(L)'
;MKEFKNVNELKKDNPSLAKELLEMFDEGEWQENELYVYESLADYAYYELTEGWYADKHLDQKDYNGAPNPIDFIDLKALGLQLSRTWDESIHYLTKENWVVETGYGWN
;
A
#
# COMPACT_ATOMS: atom_id res chain seq x y z
N MET A 1 -3.58 -3.65 4.83
CA MET A 1 -2.30 -4.07 4.22
C MET A 1 -2.10 -5.55 4.49
N LYS A 2 -1.66 -6.31 3.49
CA LYS A 2 -1.17 -7.68 3.63
C LYS A 2 0.33 -7.70 3.35
N GLU A 3 1.09 -8.31 4.23
CA GLU A 3 2.54 -8.49 4.10
C GLU A 3 2.85 -9.89 3.58
N PHE A 4 3.74 -9.97 2.60
CA PHE A 4 4.28 -11.21 2.06
C PHE A 4 5.80 -11.17 2.15
N LYS A 5 6.45 -12.26 2.55
CA LYS A 5 7.91 -12.29 2.73
C LYS A 5 8.70 -12.23 1.44
N ASN A 6 8.07 -12.57 0.32
CA ASN A 6 8.65 -12.63 -1.02
C ASN A 6 7.56 -12.87 -2.08
N VAL A 7 7.94 -12.76 -3.35
CA VAL A 7 7.03 -13.00 -4.48
C VAL A 7 6.50 -14.44 -4.51
N ASN A 8 7.24 -15.41 -3.97
CA ASN A 8 6.79 -16.80 -3.91
C ASN A 8 5.65 -17.02 -2.90
N GLU A 9 5.64 -16.28 -1.79
CA GLU A 9 4.52 -16.28 -0.85
C GLU A 9 3.31 -15.57 -1.45
N LEU A 10 3.51 -14.40 -2.06
CA LEU A 10 2.47 -13.68 -2.79
C LEU A 10 1.85 -14.56 -3.88
N LYS A 11 2.65 -15.31 -4.64
CA LYS A 11 2.18 -16.20 -5.69
C LYS A 11 1.28 -17.34 -5.19
N LYS A 12 1.42 -17.76 -3.93
CA LYS A 12 0.55 -18.79 -3.34
C LYS A 12 -0.82 -18.23 -2.97
N ASP A 13 -0.87 -16.98 -2.52
CA ASP A 13 -2.12 -16.30 -2.12
C ASP A 13 -2.84 -15.66 -3.32
N ASN A 14 -2.10 -14.88 -4.12
CA ASN A 14 -2.59 -14.21 -5.31
C ASN A 14 -1.66 -14.44 -6.52
N PRO A 15 -1.85 -15.55 -7.24
CA PRO A 15 -1.05 -15.88 -8.43
C PRO A 15 -1.15 -14.84 -9.56
N SER A 16 -2.29 -14.14 -9.66
CA SER A 16 -2.51 -13.14 -10.71
C SER A 16 -1.66 -11.90 -10.48
N LEU A 17 -1.65 -11.39 -9.24
CA LEU A 17 -0.82 -10.26 -8.86
C LEU A 17 0.67 -10.58 -8.97
N ALA A 18 1.11 -11.74 -8.46
CA ALA A 18 2.50 -12.16 -8.59
C ALA A 18 2.93 -12.23 -10.07
N LYS A 19 2.07 -12.74 -10.94
CA LYS A 19 2.33 -12.78 -12.38
C LYS A 19 2.45 -11.38 -12.98
N GLU A 20 1.56 -10.45 -12.62
CA GLU A 20 1.65 -9.06 -13.09
C GLU A 20 2.99 -8.42 -12.69
N LEU A 21 3.41 -8.56 -11.42
CA LEU A 21 4.69 -8.00 -10.97
C LEU A 21 5.89 -8.58 -11.75
N LEU A 22 5.90 -9.90 -11.97
CA LEU A 22 6.95 -10.58 -12.73
C LEU A 22 6.95 -10.26 -14.25
N GLU A 23 5.83 -9.75 -14.78
CA GLU A 23 5.75 -9.27 -16.18
C GLU A 23 6.15 -7.79 -16.29
N MET A 24 6.01 -7.02 -15.22
CA MET A 24 6.24 -5.58 -15.20
C MET A 24 7.66 -5.19 -14.80
N PHE A 25 8.30 -5.98 -13.94
CA PHE A 25 9.60 -5.68 -13.36
C PHE A 25 10.60 -6.80 -13.66
N ASP A 26 11.86 -6.41 -13.86
CA ASP A 26 12.95 -7.34 -14.03
C ASP A 26 13.25 -8.09 -12.72
N GLU A 27 14.07 -9.14 -12.82
CA GLU A 27 14.60 -9.85 -11.65
C GLU A 27 15.41 -8.88 -10.78
N GLY A 28 15.12 -8.85 -9.48
CA GLY A 28 15.74 -7.93 -8.53
C GLY A 28 15.53 -8.37 -7.08
N GLU A 29 16.11 -7.63 -6.13
CA GLU A 29 16.05 -7.97 -4.69
C GLU A 29 14.60 -8.04 -4.17
N TRP A 30 13.66 -7.29 -4.76
CA TRP A 30 12.25 -7.33 -4.39
C TRP A 30 11.61 -8.73 -4.45
N GLN A 31 12.12 -9.64 -5.30
CA GLN A 31 11.55 -10.98 -5.45
C GLN A 31 11.75 -11.85 -4.21
N GLU A 32 12.83 -11.63 -3.47
CA GLU A 32 13.23 -12.43 -2.30
C GLU A 32 12.94 -11.74 -0.96
N ASN A 33 12.36 -10.54 -1.00
CA ASN A 33 12.11 -9.70 0.16
C ASN A 33 10.65 -9.28 0.31
N GLU A 34 10.35 -8.58 1.39
CA GLU A 34 8.98 -8.22 1.77
C GLU A 34 8.26 -7.37 0.71
N LEU A 35 6.99 -7.71 0.52
CA LEU A 35 6.03 -6.99 -0.31
C LEU A 35 4.80 -6.64 0.54
N TYR A 36 4.43 -5.36 0.52
CA TYR A 36 3.23 -4.87 1.20
C TYR A 36 2.15 -4.57 0.17
N VAL A 37 0.98 -5.19 0.33
CA VAL A 37 -0.12 -5.11 -0.63
C VAL A 37 -1.34 -4.44 0.02
N TYR A 38 -1.91 -3.48 -0.71
CA TYR A 38 -3.13 -2.76 -0.36
C TYR A 38 -4.15 -2.99 -1.47
N GLU A 39 -5.30 -3.58 -1.15
CA GLU A 39 -6.29 -4.04 -2.15
C GLU A 39 -7.11 -2.89 -2.77
N SER A 40 -6.80 -1.65 -2.39
CA SER A 40 -7.31 -0.44 -3.01
C SER A 40 -6.47 0.79 -2.64
N LEU A 41 -6.59 1.87 -3.41
CA LEU A 41 -6.08 3.19 -3.02
C LEU A 41 -6.65 3.69 -1.68
N ALA A 42 -7.87 3.28 -1.31
CA ALA A 42 -8.46 3.65 -0.03
C ALA A 42 -7.79 2.91 1.14
N ASP A 43 -7.44 1.63 0.97
CA ASP A 43 -6.71 0.87 1.98
C ASP A 43 -5.29 1.40 2.18
N TYR A 44 -4.64 1.81 1.08
CA TYR A 44 -3.34 2.49 1.13
C TYR A 44 -3.45 3.82 1.87
N ALA A 45 -4.40 4.69 1.49
CA ALA A 45 -4.60 5.97 2.16
C ALA A 45 -4.93 5.82 3.65
N TYR A 46 -5.74 4.82 4.01
CA TYR A 46 -6.05 4.53 5.41
C TYR A 46 -4.79 4.13 6.16
N TYR A 47 -3.97 3.23 5.60
CA TYR A 47 -2.70 2.86 6.20
C TYR A 47 -1.78 4.07 6.40
N GLU A 48 -1.67 4.95 5.40
CA GLU A 48 -0.87 6.18 5.52
C GLU A 48 -1.36 7.10 6.65
N LEU A 49 -2.68 7.12 6.90
CA LEU A 49 -3.28 7.90 7.99
C LEU A 49 -3.04 7.33 9.37
N THR A 50 -2.95 6.00 9.50
CA THR A 50 -2.90 5.31 10.79
C THR A 50 -1.51 4.84 11.18
N GLU A 51 -0.72 4.36 10.22
CA GLU A 51 0.58 3.68 10.45
C GLU A 51 1.72 4.26 9.60
N GLY A 52 1.41 4.92 8.48
CA GLY A 52 2.39 5.51 7.56
C GLY A 52 2.69 6.98 7.83
N TRP A 53 2.73 7.78 6.76
CA TRP A 53 3.23 9.16 6.76
C TRP A 53 2.55 10.10 7.76
N TYR A 54 1.27 9.86 8.07
CA TYR A 54 0.48 10.69 8.97
C TYR A 54 0.24 10.04 10.34
N ALA A 55 0.88 8.92 10.65
CA ALA A 55 0.70 8.22 11.94
C ALA A 55 0.99 9.14 13.15
N ASP A 56 1.93 10.07 13.01
CA ASP A 56 2.29 11.06 14.04
C ASP A 56 1.18 12.09 14.30
N LYS A 57 0.13 12.12 13.48
CA LYS A 57 -1.06 12.95 13.68
C LYS A 57 -2.10 12.28 14.55
N HIS A 58 -1.93 11.00 14.87
CA HIS A 58 -2.81 10.22 15.74
C HIS A 58 -4.29 10.35 15.34
N LEU A 59 -4.56 10.26 14.03
CA LEU A 59 -5.91 10.39 13.46
C LEU A 59 -6.78 9.15 13.73
N ASP A 60 -6.16 8.03 14.08
CA ASP A 60 -6.77 6.74 14.40
C ASP A 60 -7.21 6.62 15.87
N GLN A 61 -7.07 7.69 16.65
CA GLN A 61 -7.45 7.70 18.06
C GLN A 61 -8.93 7.35 18.24
N LYS A 62 -9.19 6.42 19.17
CA LYS A 62 -10.54 5.85 19.42
C LYS A 62 -11.53 6.83 20.03
N ASP A 63 -11.04 7.86 20.74
CA ASP A 63 -11.90 8.83 21.43
C ASP A 63 -11.28 10.23 21.39
N TYR A 64 -11.99 11.17 20.76
CA TYR A 64 -11.67 12.60 20.76
C TYR A 64 -12.51 13.36 21.79
N ASN A 65 -12.64 12.81 22.99
CA ASN A 65 -13.49 13.34 24.06
C ASN A 65 -14.96 13.49 23.62
N GLY A 66 -15.48 12.48 22.93
CA GLY A 66 -16.84 12.48 22.37
C GLY A 66 -17.02 13.28 21.08
N ALA A 67 -15.97 13.90 20.54
CA ALA A 67 -15.99 14.43 19.18
C ALA A 67 -15.88 13.29 18.15
N PRO A 68 -16.43 13.45 16.93
CA PRO A 68 -16.27 12.47 15.86
C PRO A 68 -14.79 12.24 15.48
N ASN A 69 -14.44 11.03 15.04
CA ASN A 69 -13.10 10.74 14.53
C ASN A 69 -12.93 11.40 13.14
N PRO A 70 -11.90 12.23 12.91
CA PRO A 70 -11.68 12.88 11.62
C PRO A 70 -11.54 11.93 10.43
N ILE A 71 -10.97 10.73 10.62
CA ILE A 71 -10.79 9.72 9.56
C ILE A 71 -12.12 9.34 8.92
N ASP A 72 -13.21 9.29 9.70
CA ASP A 72 -14.55 8.92 9.22
C ASP A 72 -15.09 9.89 8.15
N PHE A 73 -14.48 11.07 8.02
CA PHE A 73 -14.89 12.13 7.09
C PHE A 73 -13.88 12.36 5.96
N ILE A 74 -12.78 11.61 5.93
CA ILE A 74 -11.79 11.70 4.86
C ILE A 74 -12.27 10.86 3.66
N ASP A 75 -12.27 11.47 2.47
CA ASP A 75 -12.43 10.71 1.23
C ASP A 75 -11.12 9.94 0.94
N LEU A 76 -11.04 8.73 1.47
CA LEU A 76 -9.87 7.85 1.36
C LEU A 76 -9.51 7.53 -0.10
N LYS A 77 -10.50 7.43 -0.99
CA LYS A 77 -10.24 7.16 -2.42
C LYS A 77 -9.58 8.36 -3.08
N ALA A 78 -10.10 9.56 -2.82
CA ALA A 78 -9.53 10.79 -3.35
C ALA A 78 -8.12 11.03 -2.79
N LEU A 79 -7.91 10.84 -1.48
CA LEU A 79 -6.60 10.94 -0.84
C LEU A 79 -5.60 9.94 -1.43
N GLY A 80 -5.96 8.66 -1.51
CA GLY A 80 -5.11 7.62 -2.07
C GLY A 80 -4.69 7.90 -3.50
N LEU A 81 -5.60 8.41 -4.34
CA LEU A 81 -5.29 8.83 -5.70
C LEU A 81 -4.33 10.03 -5.77
N GLN A 82 -4.36 10.94 -4.79
CA GLN A 82 -3.37 12.04 -4.76
C GLN A 82 -2.01 11.53 -4.29
N LEU A 83 -1.98 10.69 -3.25
CA LEU A 83 -0.74 10.05 -2.78
C LEU A 83 -0.08 9.25 -3.90
N SER A 84 -0.87 8.52 -4.70
CA SER A 84 -0.37 7.72 -5.82
C SER A 84 0.26 8.50 -6.97
N ARG A 85 0.03 9.81 -7.02
CA ARG A 85 0.61 10.70 -8.04
C ARG A 85 1.93 11.33 -7.59
N THR A 86 2.28 11.18 -6.32
CA THR A 86 3.43 11.87 -5.71
C THR A 86 4.39 10.94 -5.00
N TRP A 87 4.06 9.65 -4.87
CA TRP A 87 4.92 8.69 -4.21
C TRP A 87 6.19 8.40 -5.01
N ASP A 88 7.11 7.67 -4.37
CA ASP A 88 8.31 7.17 -5.02
C ASP A 88 7.99 5.92 -5.85
N GLU A 89 7.92 6.08 -7.18
CA GLU A 89 7.67 5.00 -8.13
C GLU A 89 8.78 3.93 -8.13
N SER A 90 9.95 4.19 -7.53
CA SER A 90 11.01 3.17 -7.44
C SER A 90 10.66 2.05 -6.46
N ILE A 91 9.76 2.31 -5.50
CA ILE A 91 9.35 1.38 -4.46
C ILE A 91 7.83 1.15 -4.39
N HIS A 92 7.03 1.96 -5.09
CA HIS A 92 5.57 1.81 -5.19
C HIS A 92 5.14 1.41 -6.59
N TYR A 93 4.11 0.58 -6.69
CA TYR A 93 3.47 0.21 -7.95
C TYR A 93 1.94 0.20 -7.80
N LEU A 94 1.23 0.82 -8.74
CA LEU A 94 -0.23 0.76 -8.86
C LEU A 94 -0.61 -0.26 -9.92
N THR A 95 -1.28 -1.32 -9.50
CA THR A 95 -1.69 -2.41 -10.40
C THR A 95 -2.84 -1.98 -11.31
N LYS A 96 -3.10 -2.78 -12.35
CA LYS A 96 -4.26 -2.60 -13.24
C LYS A 96 -5.61 -2.68 -12.52
N GLU A 97 -5.65 -3.34 -11.36
CA GLU A 97 -6.84 -3.48 -10.51
C GLU A 97 -6.95 -2.37 -9.45
N ASN A 98 -6.08 -1.35 -9.49
CA ASN A 98 -5.95 -0.27 -8.51
C ASN A 98 -5.54 -0.73 -7.10
N TRP A 99 -4.78 -1.82 -7.02
CA TRP A 99 -4.10 -2.21 -5.79
C TRP A 99 -2.75 -1.51 -5.74
N VAL A 100 -2.27 -1.22 -4.54
CA VAL A 100 -0.94 -0.68 -4.33
C VAL A 100 -0.04 -1.81 -3.86
N VAL A 101 1.16 -1.92 -4.44
CA VAL A 101 2.22 -2.79 -3.97
C VAL A 101 3.44 -1.93 -3.64
N GLU A 102 4.04 -2.20 -2.49
CA GLU A 102 5.22 -1.51 -1.99
C GLU A 102 6.32 -2.52 -1.65
N THR A 103 7.58 -2.15 -1.89
CA THR A 103 8.77 -2.94 -1.53
C THR A 103 9.85 -2.05 -0.90
N GLY A 104 10.58 -2.57 0.08
CA GLY A 104 11.71 -1.86 0.71
C GLY A 104 13.01 -1.86 -0.12
N TYR A 105 13.06 -2.63 -1.20
CA TYR A 105 14.29 -2.89 -1.97
C TYR A 105 14.26 -2.31 -3.39
N GLY A 106 13.12 -1.75 -3.78
CA GLY A 106 12.88 -1.17 -5.10
C GLY A 106 12.67 -2.18 -6.22
N TRP A 107 12.16 -1.69 -7.35
CA TRP A 107 11.75 -2.53 -8.49
C TRP A 107 12.86 -2.87 -9.50
N ASN A 108 14.09 -2.38 -9.28
CA ASN A 108 15.24 -2.54 -10.20
C ASN A 108 16.41 -3.28 -9.53
#